data_AF-A0AAW7RZM5-F1
#
_entry.id   AF-A0AAW7RZM5-F1
#
_cell.length_a   1.000
_cell.length_b   1.000
_cell.length_c   1.000
_cell.angle_alpha   90.00
_cell.angle_beta   90.00
_cell.angle_gamma   90.00
#
_symmetry.space_group_name_H-M   'P 1'
#
loop_
_entity.id
_entity.type
_entity.pdbx_description
1 polymer ?
#
loop_
_entity_poly.entity_id
_entity_poly.type
_entity_poly.pdbx_seq_one_letter_code
_entity_poly.pdbx_strand_id
1 'polypeptide(L)'
;MAASKKSRKAYRPKPVRLHSCLMTIERNRIMKQAVTEDFSDEFEMAALTALDAVTRGHGTKDQWDVVANCLNHGWLLARAGLGSEARDLFDAAHEAMRRMVPAYHETGKLAFVSAVDRSTVEQAITTWIEQLKIITIGEMNAALAVVEREYWKYREAV
;
A
#
# COMPACT_ATOMS: atom_id res chain seq x y z
N MET A 1 -16.33 -45.33 19.55
CA MET A 1 -15.82 -43.94 19.38
C MET A 1 -14.59 -43.79 20.26
N ALA A 2 -13.39 -43.86 19.70
CA ALA A 2 -12.15 -43.80 20.48
C ALA A 2 -11.85 -42.34 20.87
N ALA A 3 -12.04 -42.00 22.14
CA ALA A 3 -11.65 -40.70 22.68
C ALA A 3 -10.11 -40.63 22.77
N SER A 4 -9.53 -39.57 22.22
CA SER A 4 -8.09 -39.29 22.27
C SER A 4 -7.57 -39.28 23.72
N LYS A 5 -6.74 -40.26 24.10
CA LYS A 5 -6.06 -40.37 25.41
C LYS A 5 -4.77 -39.54 25.50
N LYS A 6 -4.63 -38.44 24.75
CA LYS A 6 -3.44 -37.57 24.90
C LYS A 6 -3.55 -36.78 26.20
N SER A 7 -2.61 -36.98 27.12
CA SER A 7 -2.55 -36.18 28.35
C SER A 7 -2.45 -34.70 27.98
N ARG A 8 -3.30 -33.85 28.58
CA ARG A 8 -3.19 -32.40 28.39
C ARG A 8 -1.78 -31.96 28.79
N LYS A 9 -1.08 -31.24 27.91
CA LYS A 9 0.25 -30.70 28.21
C LYS A 9 0.17 -29.90 29.52
N ALA A 10 1.10 -30.15 30.44
CA ALA A 10 1.21 -29.38 31.67
C ALA A 10 1.36 -27.89 31.34
N TYR A 11 0.58 -27.04 32.02
CA TYR A 11 0.64 -25.60 31.84
C TYR A 11 2.05 -25.10 32.16
N ARG A 12 2.67 -24.43 31.19
CA ARG A 12 3.93 -23.70 31.39
C ARG A 12 3.62 -22.21 31.29
N PRO A 13 3.78 -21.43 32.37
CA PRO A 13 3.58 -19.99 32.32
C PRO A 13 4.48 -19.39 31.24
N LYS A 14 3.92 -18.55 30.36
CA LYS A 14 4.73 -17.79 29.42
C LYS A 14 5.50 -16.72 30.21
N PRO A 15 6.79 -16.49 29.92
CA PRO A 15 7.54 -15.44 30.59
C PRO A 15 6.89 -14.09 30.32
N VAL A 16 6.49 -13.39 31.38
CA VAL A 16 5.95 -12.02 31.30
C VAL A 16 7.13 -11.06 31.34
N ARG A 17 7.31 -10.26 30.30
CA ARG A 17 8.34 -9.22 30.29
C ARG A 17 7.90 -8.09 31.21
N LEU A 18 8.70 -7.73 32.20
CA LEU A 18 8.38 -6.69 33.21
C LEU A 18 7.98 -5.35 32.58
N HIS A 19 8.53 -5.01 31.41
CA HIS A 19 8.24 -3.76 30.70
C HIS A 19 7.21 -3.90 29.57
N SER A 20 6.48 -5.02 29.47
CA SER A 20 5.55 -5.24 28.35
C SER A 20 4.49 -4.15 28.24
N CYS A 21 3.96 -3.69 29.38
CA CYS A 21 2.97 -2.61 29.43
C CYS A 21 3.56 -1.28 28.90
N LEU A 22 4.74 -0.90 29.38
CA LEU A 22 5.43 0.32 28.94
C LEU A 22 5.74 0.28 27.44
N MET A 23 6.23 -0.85 26.94
CA MET A 23 6.50 -1.02 25.50
C MET A 23 5.23 -0.90 24.65
N THR A 24 4.11 -1.44 25.12
CA THR A 24 2.82 -1.31 24.42
C THR A 24 2.32 0.13 24.44
N ILE A 25 2.45 0.84 25.56
CA ILE A 25 2.06 2.25 25.67
C ILE A 25 2.89 3.12 24.72
N GLU A 26 4.22 2.98 24.73
CA GLU A 26 5.11 3.75 23.85
C GLU A 26 4.84 3.44 22.37
N ARG A 27 4.65 2.17 22.01
CA ARG A 27 4.27 1.81 20.65
C ARG A 27 2.96 2.49 20.24
N ASN A 28 1.92 2.42 21.08
CA ASN A 28 0.64 3.05 20.79
C ASN A 28 0.75 4.58 20.67
N ARG A 29 1.64 5.20 21.44
CA ARG A 29 1.93 6.63 21.33
C ARG A 29 2.54 6.95 19.96
N ILE A 30 3.57 6.22 19.54
CA ILE A 30 4.23 6.41 18.24
C ILE A 30 3.25 6.18 17.08
N MET A 31 2.44 5.11 17.13
CA MET A 31 1.48 4.80 16.07
C MET A 31 0.41 5.88 15.87
N LYS A 32 0.18 6.74 16.86
CA LYS A 32 -0.77 7.87 16.77
C LYS A 32 -0.12 9.17 16.32
N GLN A 33 1.20 9.21 16.16
CA GLN A 33 1.87 10.40 15.64
C GLN A 33 1.60 10.53 14.14
N ALA A 34 1.50 11.78 13.68
CA ALA A 34 1.50 12.08 12.26
C ALA A 34 2.80 11.58 11.63
N VAL A 35 2.72 11.19 10.36
CA VAL A 35 3.90 10.91 9.55
C VAL A 35 4.74 12.19 9.42
N THR A 36 6.07 12.06 9.51
CA THR A 36 6.99 13.19 9.34
C THR A 36 7.11 13.55 7.86
N GLU A 37 7.27 14.84 7.56
CA GLU A 37 7.41 15.36 6.20
C GLU A 37 8.54 14.65 5.42
N ASP A 38 9.73 14.54 6.00
CA ASP A 38 10.86 13.82 5.41
C ASP A 38 10.51 12.38 4.96
N PHE A 39 9.64 11.70 5.73
CA PHE A 39 9.24 10.34 5.41
C PHE A 39 8.21 10.34 4.28
N SER A 40 7.21 11.23 4.30
CA SER A 40 6.24 11.34 3.21
C SER A 40 6.89 11.77 1.89
N ASP A 41 7.92 12.61 1.95
CA ASP A 41 8.63 13.13 0.78
C ASP A 41 9.33 12.01 0.00
N GLU A 42 9.91 11.02 0.69
CA GLU A 42 10.51 9.85 0.03
C GLU A 42 9.48 9.06 -0.80
N PHE A 43 8.27 8.86 -0.27
CA PHE A 43 7.18 8.20 -0.98
C PHE A 43 6.64 9.04 -2.13
N GLU A 44 6.49 10.35 -1.92
CA GLU A 44 6.07 11.30 -2.95
C GLU A 44 7.05 11.29 -4.12
N MET A 45 8.35 11.43 -3.86
CA MET A 45 9.39 11.40 -4.89
C MET A 45 9.40 10.09 -5.68
N ALA A 46 9.29 8.95 -5.00
CA ALA A 46 9.25 7.65 -5.66
C ALA A 46 8.04 7.51 -6.60
N ALA A 47 6.86 7.94 -6.13
CA ALA A 47 5.64 7.89 -6.92
C ALA A 47 5.68 8.81 -8.14
N LEU A 48 6.10 10.07 -7.96
CA LEU A 48 6.20 11.04 -9.05
C LEU A 48 7.24 10.61 -10.09
N THR A 49 8.37 10.05 -9.66
CA THR A 49 9.41 9.51 -10.57
C THR A 49 8.88 8.33 -11.39
N ALA A 50 8.18 7.39 -10.75
CA ALA A 50 7.58 6.26 -11.44
C ALA A 50 6.49 6.70 -12.44
N LEU A 51 5.64 7.64 -12.02
CA LEU A 51 4.57 8.19 -12.85
C LEU A 51 5.10 8.95 -14.07
N ASP A 52 6.15 9.76 -13.90
CA ASP A 52 6.80 10.47 -15.01
C ASP A 52 7.39 9.49 -16.04
N ALA A 53 8.07 8.43 -15.58
CA ALA A 53 8.61 7.41 -16.46
C ALA A 53 7.52 6.67 -17.27
N VAL A 54 6.42 6.28 -16.61
CA VAL A 54 5.27 5.64 -17.28
C VAL A 54 4.63 6.61 -18.29
N THR A 55 4.48 7.87 -17.90
CA THR A 55 3.88 8.92 -18.72
C THR A 55 4.67 9.20 -20.00
N ARG A 56 6.00 9.10 -19.93
CA ARG A 56 6.90 9.26 -21.09
C ARG A 56 7.03 7.99 -21.93
N GLY A 57 6.32 6.91 -21.60
CA GLY A 57 6.41 5.62 -22.30
C GLY A 57 7.72 4.87 -22.04
N HIS A 58 8.41 5.19 -20.94
CA HIS A 58 9.61 4.51 -20.45
C HIS A 58 9.32 3.62 -19.23
N GLY A 59 8.06 3.43 -18.88
CA GLY A 59 7.66 2.63 -17.74
C GLY A 59 8.00 1.16 -17.93
N THR A 60 8.62 0.57 -16.91
CA THR A 60 8.82 -0.88 -16.79
C THR A 60 7.95 -1.44 -15.67
N LYS A 61 8.00 -2.77 -15.47
CA LYS A 61 7.31 -3.44 -14.36
C LYS A 61 7.64 -2.82 -13.00
N ASP A 62 8.85 -2.31 -12.80
CA ASP A 62 9.21 -1.70 -11.52
C ASP A 62 8.43 -0.40 -11.26
N GLN A 63 8.31 0.47 -12.27
CA GLN A 63 7.51 1.69 -12.13
C GLN A 63 6.02 1.39 -12.01
N TRP A 64 5.54 0.33 -12.68
CA TRP A 64 4.18 -0.16 -12.49
C TRP A 64 3.91 -0.56 -11.05
N ASP A 65 4.79 -1.38 -10.47
CA ASP A 65 4.63 -1.89 -9.11
C ASP A 65 4.60 -0.71 -8.12
N VAL A 66 5.43 0.31 -8.32
CA VAL A 66 5.42 1.53 -7.51
C VAL A 66 4.07 2.25 -7.61
N VAL A 67 3.61 2.58 -8.82
CA VAL A 67 2.34 3.30 -9.02
C VAL A 67 1.16 2.48 -8.47
N ALA A 68 1.12 1.18 -8.74
CA ALA A 68 0.08 0.29 -8.24
C ALA A 68 0.06 0.25 -6.70
N ASN A 69 1.23 0.22 -6.05
CA ASN A 69 1.32 0.25 -4.59
C ASN A 69 0.80 1.57 -4.01
N CYS A 70 1.10 2.70 -4.64
CA CYS A 70 0.55 4.00 -4.24
C CYS A 70 -0.99 4.01 -4.32
N LEU A 71 -1.56 3.54 -5.44
CA LEU A 71 -3.02 3.46 -5.60
C LEU A 71 -3.66 2.49 -4.60
N ASN A 72 -3.04 1.34 -4.36
CA ASN A 72 -3.51 0.36 -3.37
C ASN A 72 -3.52 0.96 -1.96
N HIS A 73 -2.48 1.72 -1.59
CA HIS A 73 -2.46 2.43 -0.31
C HIS A 73 -3.57 3.48 -0.24
N GLY A 74 -3.67 4.37 -1.22
CA GLY A 74 -4.68 5.41 -1.23
C GLY A 74 -6.10 4.85 -1.13
N TRP A 75 -6.36 3.75 -1.84
CA TRP A 75 -7.63 3.03 -1.76
C TRP A 75 -7.89 2.44 -0.36
N LEU A 76 -6.89 1.85 0.28
CA LEU A 76 -7.01 1.31 1.65
C LEU A 76 -7.27 2.42 2.67
N LEU A 77 -6.62 3.57 2.53
CA LEU A 77 -6.84 4.75 3.36
C LEU A 77 -8.26 5.29 3.17
N ALA A 78 -8.70 5.46 1.91
CA ALA A 78 -10.07 5.87 1.58
C ALA A 78 -11.11 4.91 2.17
N ARG A 79 -10.87 3.60 2.07
CA ARG A 79 -11.72 2.57 2.66
C ARG A 79 -11.73 2.60 4.19
N ALA A 80 -10.65 3.02 4.83
CA ALA A 80 -10.57 3.21 6.28
C ALA A 80 -11.25 4.51 6.75
N GLY A 81 -11.73 5.35 5.83
CA GLY A 81 -12.42 6.61 6.11
C GLY A 81 -11.61 7.87 5.86
N LEU A 82 -10.33 7.75 5.48
CA LEU A 82 -9.45 8.88 5.19
C LEU A 82 -9.53 9.25 3.71
N GLY A 83 -10.26 10.31 3.39
CA GLY A 83 -10.52 10.68 1.99
C GLY A 83 -11.45 9.68 1.30
N SER A 84 -12.51 9.23 2.00
CA SER A 84 -13.46 8.23 1.51
C SER A 84 -14.15 8.61 0.20
N GLU A 85 -14.28 9.90 -0.07
CA GLU A 85 -14.76 10.51 -1.31
C GLU A 85 -13.88 10.19 -2.52
N ALA A 86 -12.59 9.90 -2.30
CA ALA A 86 -11.65 9.56 -3.36
C ALA A 86 -11.69 8.09 -3.76
N ARG A 87 -12.55 7.27 -3.14
CA ARG A 87 -12.60 5.82 -3.40
C ARG A 87 -12.88 5.49 -4.87
N ASP A 88 -13.86 6.16 -5.47
CA ASP A 88 -14.23 5.95 -6.87
C ASP A 88 -13.10 6.39 -7.81
N LEU A 89 -12.33 7.42 -7.43
CA LEU A 89 -11.14 7.86 -8.16
C LEU A 89 -10.06 6.77 -8.15
N PHE A 90 -9.78 6.15 -7.00
CA PHE A 90 -8.82 5.05 -6.91
C PHE A 90 -9.28 3.81 -7.69
N ASP A 91 -10.57 3.47 -7.66
CA ASP A 91 -11.12 2.37 -8.45
C ASP A 91 -10.95 2.66 -9.96
N ALA A 92 -11.25 3.87 -10.41
CA ALA A 92 -11.03 4.29 -11.80
C ALA A 92 -9.55 4.27 -12.20
N ALA A 93 -8.64 4.68 -11.30
CA ALA A 93 -7.20 4.64 -11.52
C ALA A 93 -6.68 3.21 -11.65
N HIS A 94 -7.19 2.25 -10.86
CA HIS A 94 -6.86 0.83 -11.04
C HIS A 94 -7.32 0.29 -12.40
N GLU A 95 -8.51 0.66 -12.88
CA GLU A 95 -8.98 0.28 -14.21
C GLU A 95 -8.14 0.91 -15.33
N ALA A 96 -7.73 2.18 -15.15
CA ALA A 96 -6.83 2.88 -16.06
C ALA A 96 -5.47 2.18 -16.16
N MET A 97 -4.90 1.79 -15.02
CA MET A 97 -3.70 0.95 -15.00
C MET A 97 -3.95 -0.35 -15.76
N ARG A 98 -4.93 -1.19 -15.38
CA ARG A 98 -5.16 -2.50 -16.02
C ARG A 98 -5.23 -2.46 -17.55
N ARG A 99 -5.78 -1.39 -18.14
CA ARG A 99 -5.87 -1.21 -19.59
C ARG A 99 -4.53 -1.04 -20.30
N MET A 100 -3.45 -0.72 -19.57
CA MET A 100 -2.08 -0.67 -20.08
C MET A 100 -1.43 -2.06 -20.23
N VAL A 101 -1.93 -3.08 -19.52
CA VAL A 101 -1.32 -4.43 -19.48
C VAL A 101 -1.25 -5.09 -20.87
N PRO A 102 -2.31 -5.07 -21.72
CA PRO A 102 -2.22 -5.64 -23.06
C PRO A 102 -1.13 -4.99 -23.91
N ALA A 103 -1.07 -3.65 -23.93
CA ALA A 103 -0.05 -2.91 -24.68
C ALA A 103 1.38 -3.21 -24.20
N TYR A 104 1.55 -3.44 -22.89
CA TYR A 104 2.83 -3.86 -22.34
C TYR A 104 3.26 -5.24 -22.83
N HIS A 105 2.35 -6.21 -22.90
CA HIS A 105 2.67 -7.54 -23.43
C HIS A 105 3.08 -7.50 -24.91
N GLU A 106 2.55 -6.56 -25.69
CA GLU A 106 2.89 -6.41 -27.10
C GLU A 106 4.19 -5.64 -27.34
N THR A 107 4.45 -4.59 -26.55
CA THR A 107 5.52 -3.62 -26.82
C THR A 107 6.68 -3.66 -25.84
N GLY A 108 6.53 -4.34 -24.70
CA GLY A 108 7.46 -4.35 -23.58
C GLY A 108 7.54 -3.01 -22.83
N LYS A 109 6.68 -2.04 -23.14
CA LYS A 109 6.67 -0.70 -22.55
C LYS A 109 5.31 -0.38 -21.96
N LEU A 110 5.30 0.24 -20.79
CA LEU A 110 4.08 0.73 -20.17
C LEU A 110 3.82 2.16 -20.61
N ALA A 111 2.64 2.37 -21.19
CA ALA A 111 2.14 3.68 -21.58
C ALA A 111 0.62 3.71 -21.38
N PHE A 112 0.10 4.88 -21.04
CA PHE A 112 -1.34 5.09 -20.90
C PHE A 112 -2.04 4.99 -22.26
N VAL A 113 -3.18 4.31 -22.29
CA VAL A 113 -3.99 4.11 -23.51
C VAL A 113 -4.67 5.41 -23.95
N SER A 114 -5.02 6.28 -22.99
CA SER A 114 -5.66 7.55 -23.26
C SER A 114 -5.16 8.66 -22.33
N ALA A 115 -5.34 9.92 -22.76
CA ALA A 115 -5.07 11.08 -21.93
C ALA A 115 -5.96 11.13 -20.67
N VAL A 116 -7.17 10.58 -20.75
CA VAL A 116 -8.09 10.46 -19.60
C VAL A 116 -7.49 9.51 -18.57
N ASP A 117 -7.01 8.34 -18.98
CA ASP A 117 -6.40 7.36 -18.07
C ASP A 117 -5.19 7.91 -17.35
N ARG A 118 -4.34 8.60 -18.11
CA ARG A 118 -3.20 9.31 -17.55
C ARG A 118 -3.66 10.32 -16.49
N SER A 119 -4.59 11.20 -16.84
CA SER A 119 -5.09 12.23 -15.92
C SER A 119 -5.75 11.64 -14.67
N THR A 120 -6.49 10.54 -14.81
CA THR A 120 -7.10 9.83 -13.68
C THR A 120 -6.05 9.27 -12.73
N VAL A 121 -4.99 8.65 -13.24
CA VAL A 121 -3.90 8.14 -12.39
C VAL A 121 -3.10 9.29 -11.77
N GLU A 122 -2.81 10.36 -12.50
CA GLU A 122 -2.15 11.56 -11.97
C GLU A 122 -2.95 12.18 -10.80
N GLN A 123 -4.27 12.30 -10.94
CA GLN A 123 -5.15 12.80 -9.88
C GLN A 123 -5.14 11.87 -8.67
N ALA A 124 -5.27 10.55 -8.88
CA ALA A 124 -5.26 9.59 -7.79
C ALA A 124 -3.94 9.58 -7.00
N ILE A 125 -2.80 9.70 -7.69
CA ILE A 125 -1.49 9.82 -7.05
C ILE A 125 -1.39 11.14 -6.25
N THR A 126 -1.88 12.24 -6.80
CA THR A 126 -1.91 13.53 -6.09
C THR A 126 -2.75 13.44 -4.82
N THR A 127 -3.95 12.85 -4.90
CA THR A 127 -4.80 12.65 -3.73
C THR A 127 -4.15 11.72 -2.69
N TRP A 128 -3.44 10.68 -3.14
CA TRP A 128 -2.69 9.83 -2.21
C TRP A 128 -1.56 10.59 -1.50
N ILE A 129 -0.82 11.45 -2.21
CA ILE A 129 0.19 12.34 -1.61
C ILE A 129 -0.44 13.26 -0.56
N GLU A 130 -1.62 13.82 -0.83
CA GLU A 130 -2.36 14.62 0.15
C GLU A 130 -2.77 13.80 1.37
N GLN A 131 -3.19 12.54 1.18
CA GLN A 131 -3.45 11.63 2.30
C GLN A 131 -2.18 11.41 3.14
N LEU A 132 -1.01 11.22 2.53
CA LEU A 132 0.25 11.01 3.27
C LEU A 132 0.57 12.14 4.26
N LYS A 133 0.16 13.37 3.94
CA LYS A 133 0.41 14.56 4.77
C LYS A 133 -0.46 14.61 6.03
N ILE A 134 -1.53 13.82 6.09
CA ILE A 134 -2.51 13.86 7.19
C ILE A 134 -2.59 12.55 7.99
N ILE A 135 -2.08 11.43 7.45
CA ILE A 135 -2.19 10.14 8.12
C ILE A 135 -1.21 9.98 9.30
N THR A 136 -1.57 9.06 10.20
CA THR A 136 -0.69 8.61 11.27
C THR A 136 0.26 7.49 10.83
N ILE A 137 1.35 7.32 11.57
CA ILE A 137 2.30 6.21 11.39
C ILE A 137 1.58 4.86 11.48
N GLY A 138 0.57 4.72 12.34
CA GLY A 138 -0.21 3.51 12.51
C GLY A 138 -1.05 3.16 11.28
N GLU A 139 -1.71 4.15 10.67
CA GLU A 139 -2.53 3.99 9.47
C GLU A 139 -1.65 3.65 8.25
N MET A 140 -0.53 4.34 8.09
CA MET A 140 0.47 4.03 7.07
C MET A 140 0.95 2.58 7.19
N ASN A 141 1.40 2.16 8.38
CA ASN A 141 1.87 0.79 8.62
C ASN A 141 0.80 -0.27 8.39
N ALA A 142 -0.46 0.04 8.75
CA ALA A 142 -1.58 -0.86 8.51
C ALA A 142 -1.84 -1.03 7.01
N ALA A 143 -1.81 0.06 6.24
CA ALA A 143 -1.98 0.02 4.79
C ALA A 143 -0.83 -0.77 4.12
N LEU A 144 0.43 -0.48 4.48
CA LEU A 144 1.61 -1.20 4.00
C LEU A 144 1.52 -2.71 4.24
N ALA A 145 1.17 -3.11 5.47
CA ALA A 145 1.07 -4.51 5.84
C ALA A 145 -0.02 -5.26 5.06
N VAL A 146 -1.12 -4.58 4.71
CA VAL A 146 -2.17 -5.16 3.86
C VAL A 146 -1.68 -5.31 2.43
N VAL A 147 -1.03 -4.27 1.88
CA VAL A 147 -0.52 -4.32 0.51
C VAL A 147 0.53 -5.42 0.35
N GLU A 148 1.47 -5.52 1.28
CA GLU A 148 2.47 -6.58 1.29
C GLU A 148 1.83 -7.98 1.35
N ARG A 149 0.84 -8.15 2.22
CA ARG A 149 0.15 -9.43 2.40
C ARG A 149 -0.65 -9.86 1.16
N GLU A 150 -1.32 -8.93 0.50
CA GLU A 150 -2.31 -9.23 -0.54
C GLU A 150 -1.71 -9.19 -1.94
N TYR A 151 -0.80 -8.26 -2.21
CA TYR A 151 -0.24 -8.04 -3.54
C TYR A 151 1.18 -8.57 -3.70
N TRP A 152 1.95 -8.78 -2.62
CA TRP A 152 3.36 -9.18 -2.71
C TRP A 152 3.63 -10.67 -2.56
N LYS A 153 2.64 -11.47 -2.12
CA LYS A 153 2.77 -12.94 -1.99
C LYS A 153 3.13 -13.67 -3.29
N TYR A 154 3.07 -13.02 -4.44
CA TYR A 154 3.26 -13.62 -5.76
C TYR A 154 4.53 -13.17 -6.49
N ARG A 155 5.39 -12.33 -5.88
CA ARG A 155 6.58 -11.80 -6.55
C ARG A 155 7.75 -12.80 -6.68
N GLU A 156 7.76 -13.85 -5.86
CA GLU A 156 8.79 -14.92 -5.86
C GLU A 156 8.34 -16.23 -6.54
N ALA A 157 7.12 -16.28 -7.09
CA ALA A 157 6.54 -17.51 -7.65
C ALA A 157 6.69 -17.65 -9.18
N VAL A 158 7.48 -16.79 -9.84
CA VAL A 158 7.71 -16.81 -11.29
C VAL A 158 9.19 -16.74 -11.60
#